data_AF-A0A0Q6T5F0-F1
#
_entry.id   AF-A0A0Q6T5F0-F1
#
_cell.length_a   1.000
_cell.length_b   1.000
_cell.length_c   1.000
_cell.angle_alpha   90.00
_cell.angle_beta   90.00
_cell.angle_gamma   90.00
#
_symmetry.space_group_name_H-M   'P 1'
#
loop_
_entity.id
_entity.type
_entity.pdbx_description
1 polymer ?
#
loop_
_entity_poly.entity_id
_entity_poly.type
_entity_poly.pdbx_seq_one_letter_code
_entity_poly.pdbx_strand_id
1 'polypeptide(L)' 'MSDAMAVLPVGKTLEQEKPVLLVENKLAAGKHRFSLVVVNESGVESEAVSLDVSVTAGRVLPVRPVTPIDTGLIR' A
#
# COMPACT_ATOMS: atom_id res chain seq x y z
N MET A 1 -1.15 -2.20 21.17
CA MET A 1 -1.75 -3.13 20.19
C MET A 1 -1.19 -2.75 18.83
N SER A 2 -0.39 -3.60 18.21
CA SER A 2 0.16 -3.36 16.87
C SER A 2 -0.98 -3.32 15.86
N ASP A 3 -1.19 -2.18 15.20
CA ASP A 3 -2.07 -2.09 14.04
C ASP A 3 -1.55 -3.05 12.97
N ALA A 4 -2.26 -4.17 12.79
CA ALA A 4 -1.98 -5.08 11.70
C ALA A 4 -2.39 -4.39 10.40
N MET A 5 -1.41 -4.07 9.55
CA MET A 5 -1.64 -3.52 8.22
C MET A 5 -2.46 -4.51 7.39
N ALA A 6 -3.61 -4.08 6.88
CA ALA A 6 -4.44 -4.94 6.06
C ALA A 6 -3.86 -5.03 4.64
N VAL A 7 -3.82 -6.24 4.08
CA VAL A 7 -3.53 -6.44 2.66
C VAL A 7 -4.85 -6.58 1.94
N LEU A 8 -5.10 -5.74 0.93
CA LEU A 8 -6.30 -5.82 0.11
C LEU A 8 -6.01 -6.60 -1.19
N PRO A 9 -6.53 -7.83 -1.33
CA PRO A 9 -6.50 -8.51 -2.60
C PRO A 9 -7.49 -7.83 -3.56
N VAL A 10 -7.07 -7.65 -4.82
CA VAL A 10 -7.94 -7.07 -5.85
C VAL A 10 -9.20 -7.93 -6.03
N GLY A 11 -10.36 -7.28 -6.02
CA GLY A 11 -11.66 -7.95 -6.20
C GLY A 11 -12.14 -8.76 -5.00
N LYS A 12 -11.56 -8.56 -3.81
CA LYS A 12 -11.99 -9.20 -2.56
C LYS A 12 -12.49 -8.16 -1.57
N THR A 13 -13.62 -8.47 -0.93
CA THR A 13 -14.17 -7.69 0.18
C THR A 13 -13.35 -7.95 1.45
N LEU A 14 -13.13 -6.91 2.24
CA LEU A 14 -12.57 -6.99 3.58
C LEU A 14 -13.64 -6.53 4.57
N GLU A 15 -13.98 -7.38 5.53
CA GLU A 15 -14.91 -7.04 6.62
C GLU A 15 -14.13 -6.57 7.84
N GLN A 16 -14.54 -5.46 8.44
CA GLN A 16 -13.93 -4.91 9.64
C GLN A 16 -14.94 -4.07 10.45
N GLU A 17 -14.81 -4.09 11.77
CA GLU A 17 -15.69 -3.33 12.68
C GLU A 17 -15.31 -1.84 12.77
N LYS A 18 -14.02 -1.52 12.62
CA LYS A 18 -13.52 -0.14 12.71
C LYS A 18 -13.53 0.51 11.32
N PRO A 19 -13.98 1.78 11.18
CA PRO A 19 -14.00 2.47 9.89
C PRO A 19 -12.61 3.02 9.47
N VAL A 20 -11.52 2.55 10.08
CA VAL A 20 -10.15 2.99 9.79
C VAL A 20 -9.38 1.82 9.22
N LEU A 21 -8.91 1.96 7.98
CA LEU A 21 -8.12 0.94 7.27
C LEU A 21 -6.78 1.52 6.87
N LEU A 22 -5.69 0.95 7.38
CA LEU A 22 -4.34 1.23 6.91
C LEU A 22 -3.87 0.06 6.04
N VAL A 23 -3.57 0.34 4.77
CA VAL A 23 -3.20 -0.67 3.77
C VAL A 23 -1.72 -0.68 3.52
N GLU A 24 -1.12 -1.87 3.43
CA GLU A 24 0.27 -2.00 2.98
C GLU A 24 0.34 -1.75 1.47
N ASN A 25 1.31 -0.94 1.02
CA ASN A 25 1.52 -0.67 -0.40
C ASN A 25 2.16 -1.88 -1.11
N LYS A 26 1.37 -2.93 -1.33
CA LYS A 26 1.69 -4.10 -2.17
C LYS A 26 0.96 -4.06 -3.51
N LEU A 27 0.34 -2.94 -3.85
CA LEU A 27 -0.36 -2.76 -5.11
C LEU A 27 0.64 -2.62 -6.26
N ALA A 28 0.33 -3.22 -7.40
CA ALA A 28 1.07 -2.98 -8.63
C ALA A 28 0.96 -1.51 -9.05
N ALA A 29 1.98 -1.01 -9.75
CA ALA A 29 1.92 0.31 -10.36
C ALA A 29 0.71 0.41 -11.31
N GLY A 30 -0.03 1.51 -11.25
CA GLY A 30 -1.27 1.69 -11.99
C GLY A 30 -2.32 2.50 -11.23
N LYS A 31 -3.53 2.56 -11.80
CA LYS A 31 -4.70 3.19 -11.18
C LYS A 31 -5.53 2.14 -10.43
N HIS A 32 -5.93 2.48 -9.21
CA HIS A 32 -6.75 1.64 -8.34
C HIS A 32 -7.92 2.45 -7.81
N ARG A 33 -9.06 1.80 -7.65
CA ARG A 33 -10.25 2.37 -7.01
C ARG A 33 -10.56 1.59 -5.75
N PHE A 34 -10.67 2.29 -4.64
CA PHE A 34 -11.18 1.74 -3.39
C PHE A 34 -12.61 2.21 -3.21
N SER A 35 -13.46 1.32 -2.72
CA SER A 35 -14.86 1.64 -2.41
C SER A 35 -15.18 1.12 -1.01
N LEU A 36 -15.83 1.96 -0.21
CA LEU A 36 -16.36 1.64 1.09
C LEU A 36 -17.88 1.57 1.00
N VAL A 37 -18.43 0.44 1.47
CA VAL A 37 -19.86 0.20 1.63
C VAL A 37 -20.08 -0.26 3.06
N VAL A 38 -21.13 0.25 3.70
CA VAL A 38 -21.57 -0.21 5.02
C VAL A 38 -22.79 -1.09 4.83
N VAL A 39 -22.79 -2.26 5.48
CA VAL A 39 -23.90 -3.20 5.48
C VAL A 39 -24.54 -3.20 6.86
N ASN A 40 -25.87 -3.05 6.93
CA ASN A 40 -26.59 -3.11 8.21
C ASN A 40 -26.96 -4.55 8.61
N GLU A 41 -27.56 -4.73 9.79
CA GLU A 41 -27.96 -6.05 10.32
C GLU A 41 -28.96 -6.80 9.42
N SER A 42 -29.69 -6.08 8.57
CA SER A 42 -30.63 -6.64 7.60
C SER A 42 -29.99 -6.97 6.24
N GLY A 43 -28.68 -6.78 6.09
CA GLY A 43 -27.96 -7.01 4.84
C GLY A 43 -28.10 -5.90 3.79
N VAL A 44 -28.63 -4.73 4.16
CA VAL A 44 -28.81 -3.61 3.23
C VAL A 44 -27.50 -2.82 3.14
N GLU A 45 -27.05 -2.59 1.91
CA GLU A 45 -25.85 -1.82 1.57
C GLU A 45 -26.14 -0.31 1.49
N SER A 46 -25.20 0.50 1.96
CA SER A 46 -25.19 1.95 1.72
C SER A 46 -24.82 2.29 0.27
N GLU A 47 -25.02 3.54 -0.13
CA GLU A 47 -24.27 4.05 -1.30
C GLU A 47 -22.77 3.97 -1.05
N ALA A 48 -22.01 3.67 -2.11
CA ALA A 48 -20.56 3.50 -2.02
C ALA A 48 -19.82 4.84 -2.03
N VAL A 49 -18.91 5.04 -1.08
CA VAL A 49 -17.93 6.12 -1.13
C VAL A 49 -16.65 5.58 -1.77
N SER A 50 -16.12 6.27 -2.79
CA SER A 50 -14.96 5.79 -3.54
C SER A 50 -13.78 6.76 -3.52
N LEU A 51 -12.57 6.19 -3.54
CA LEU A 51 -11.30 6.90 -3.64
C LEU A 51 -10.45 6.31 -4.77
N ASP A 52 -10.06 7.16 -5.72
CA ASP A 52 -9.15 6.79 -6.82
C ASP A 52 -7.71 7.09 -6.43
N VAL A 53 -6.83 6.09 -6.52
CA VAL A 53 -5.41 6.15 -6.14
C VAL A 53 -4.54 5.76 -7.33
N SER A 54 -3.49 6.53 -7.60
CA SER A 54 -2.49 6.19 -8.61
C SER A 54 -1.17 5.81 -7.95
N VAL A 55 -0.72 4.58 -8.16
CA VAL A 55 0.55 4.05 -7.69
C VAL A 55 1.58 4.16 -8.81
N THR A 56 2.64 4.93 -8.60
CA THR A 56 3.77 5.01 -9.53
C THR A 56 4.85 4.01 -9.13
N ALA A 57 5.49 3.36 -10.10
CA ALA A 57 6.67 2.55 -9.82
C ALA A 57 7.75 3.40 -9.13
N GLY A 58 8.31 2.88 -8.04
CA GLY A 58 9.46 3.51 -7.40
C GLY A 58 10.62 3.58 -8.37
N ARG A 59 11.27 4.74 -8.50
CA ARG A 59 12.54 4.84 -9.22
C ARG A 59 13.61 4.17 -8.35
N VAL A 60 14.20 3.08 -8.82
CA VAL A 60 15.47 2.61 -8.28
C VAL A 60 16.52 3.62 -8.75
N LEU A 61 17.00 4.47 -7.84
CA LEU A 61 18.15 5.33 -8.16
C LEU A 61 19.38 4.41 -8.31
N PRO A 62 20.17 4.54 -9.39
CA PRO A 62 21.41 3.80 -9.49
C PRO A 62 22.32 4.24 -8.34
N VAL A 63 22.65 3.30 -7.45
CA VAL A 63 23.67 3.53 -6.43
C VAL A 63 24.99 3.62 -7.19
N ARG A 64 25.67 4.78 -7.13
CA ARG A 64 27.03 4.87 -7.66
C ARG A 64 27.91 3.92 -6.83
N PRO A 65 28.64 2.99 -7.46
CA PRO A 65 29.65 2.24 -6.74
C PRO A 65 30.63 3.25 -6.13
N VAL A 66 30.77 3.24 -4.81
CA VAL A 66 31.90 3.89 -4.16
C VAL A 66 33.12 3.06 -4.53
N THR A 67 34.00 3.57 -5.38
CA THR A 67 35.31 2.96 -5.58
C THR A 67 36.02 3.01 -4.23
N PRO A 68 36.43 1.87 -3.64
CA PRO A 68 37.26 1.90 -2.45
C PRO A 68 38.50 2.73 -2.77
N ILE A 69 38.75 3.79 -1.99
CA ILE A 69 40.04 4.47 -2.03
C ILE A 69 41.03 3.43 -1.51
N ASP A 70 41.90 2.93 -2.39
CA ASP A 70 43.03 2.11 -2.02
C ASP A 70 43.92 2.94 -1.10
N THR A 71 43.79 2.76 0.23
CA THR A 71 44.71 3.30 1.24
C THR A 71 46.02 2.51 1.25
N GLY A 72 46.58 2.29 0.07
CA GLY A 72 47.88 1.71 -0.16
C GLY A 72 48.97 2.58 0.47
N LEU A 73 49.44 2.12 1.62
CA LEU A 73 50.85 2.07 2.00
C LEU A 73 51.62 3.40 2.05
N ILE A 74 51.59 4.09 3.20
CA ILE A 74 52.75 4.88 3.63
C ILE A 74 53.58 3.98 4.54
N ARG A 75 54.71 3.48 4.00
CA ARG A 75 55.81 2.91 4.78
C ARG A 75 56.64 4.01 5.40
#